data_AF-A0A1B6C5K8-F1
#
_entry.id   AF-A0A1B6C5K8-F1
#
_cell.length_a   1.000
_cell.length_b   1.000
_cell.length_c   1.000
_cell.angle_alpha   90.00
_cell.angle_beta   90.00
_cell.angle_gamma   90.00
#
_symmetry.space_group_name_H-M   'P 1'
#
loop_
_entity.id
_entity.type
_entity.pdbx_description
1 polymer ?
#
loop_
_entity_poly.entity_id
_entity_poly.type
_entity_poly.pdbx_seq_one_letter_code
_entity_poly.pdbx_strand_id
1 'polypeptide(L)'
;MRSKNGKTPVFRFKEICQSRLFERVRMENPSNFTKVTVMSYEPSKEELGLKPLDLAKIRSSVSIVIHAGITQRPDISLKDAIFTNINTTQNLLHIVKQIPTLEAFVQVSTVLCHHEEKMVEEKFYNPPLPGHILLSMVKDLPNYVFEKIAPFILCDYPTPSMLTQIVSEDILRREGRELPVALIRVPFLIASYKNP
;
A
#
# COMPACT_ATOMS: atom_id res chain seq x y z
N MET A 1 5.20 7.36 5.78
CA MET A 1 6.25 7.47 4.74
C MET A 1 7.50 6.73 5.18
N ARG A 2 8.14 5.95 4.28
CA ARG A 2 9.35 5.16 4.59
C ARG A 2 10.61 6.02 4.62
N SER A 3 11.60 5.66 5.43
CA SER A 3 12.98 6.13 5.22
C SER A 3 13.52 5.55 3.90
N LYS A 4 14.32 6.32 3.16
CA LYS A 4 14.92 5.86 1.89
C LYS A 4 16.22 6.61 1.61
N ASN A 5 17.26 5.91 1.16
CA ASN A 5 18.57 6.48 0.81
C ASN A 5 19.16 7.34 1.96
N GLY A 6 19.11 6.86 3.20
CA GLY A 6 19.59 7.57 4.38
C GLY A 6 18.74 8.77 4.83
N LYS A 7 17.65 9.11 4.12
CA LYS A 7 16.80 10.26 4.42
C LYS A 7 15.60 9.86 5.28
N THR A 8 15.35 10.65 6.31
CA THR A 8 14.19 10.49 7.20
C THR A 8 12.87 10.85 6.48
N PRO A 9 11.71 10.36 6.96
CA PRO A 9 10.41 10.73 6.40
C PRO A 9 10.18 12.26 6.32
N VAL A 10 10.58 12.99 7.37
CA VAL A 10 10.47 14.45 7.44
C VAL A 10 11.33 15.11 6.36
N PHE A 11 12.57 14.66 6.19
CA PHE A 11 13.45 15.20 5.16
C PHE A 11 12.91 14.92 3.76
N ARG A 12 12.48 13.68 3.49
CA ARG A 12 11.90 13.31 2.20
C ARG A 12 10.63 14.11 1.90
N PHE A 13 9.79 14.37 2.90
CA PHE A 13 8.61 15.22 2.72
C PHE A 13 8.98 16.64 2.33
N LYS A 14 10.00 17.24 2.96
CA LYS A 14 10.52 18.57 2.57
C LYS A 14 10.97 18.59 1.11
N GLU A 15 11.70 17.57 0.65
CA GLU A 15 12.11 17.48 -0.77
C GLU A 15 10.92 17.37 -1.73
N ILE A 16 9.91 16.57 -1.38
CA ILE A 16 8.67 16.49 -2.16
C ILE A 16 8.01 17.87 -2.24
N CYS A 17 7.90 18.57 -1.11
CA CYS A 17 7.33 19.92 -1.03
C CYS A 17 8.14 20.96 -1.82
N GLN A 18 9.42 20.70 -2.14
CA GLN A 18 10.27 21.56 -2.97
C GLN A 18 10.20 21.24 -4.46
N SER A 19 9.63 20.09 -4.85
CA SER A 19 9.49 19.72 -6.26
C SER A 19 8.60 20.69 -7.04
N ARG A 20 8.75 20.72 -8.37
CA ARG A 20 7.94 21.57 -9.26
C ARG A 20 6.43 21.34 -9.11
N LEU A 21 6.03 20.12 -8.75
CA LEU A 21 4.62 19.75 -8.52
C LEU A 21 3.93 20.66 -7.50
N PHE A 22 4.67 21.12 -6.49
CA PHE A 22 4.13 21.94 -5.40
C PHE A 22 4.53 23.42 -5.50
N GLU A 23 5.05 23.87 -6.64
CA GLU A 23 5.48 25.26 -6.85
C GLU A 23 4.34 26.25 -6.58
N ARG A 24 3.17 26.00 -7.16
CA ARG A 24 1.99 26.83 -6.94
C ARG A 24 1.58 26.92 -5.46
N VAL A 25 1.63 25.80 -4.73
CA VAL A 25 1.32 25.78 -3.29
C VAL A 25 2.33 26.61 -2.50
N ARG A 26 3.62 26.50 -2.82
CA ARG A 26 4.67 27.31 -2.17
C ARG A 26 4.48 28.81 -2.42
N MET A 27 4.07 29.19 -3.63
CA MET A 27 3.90 30.59 -4.02
C MET A 27 2.60 31.20 -3.49
N GLU A 28 1.48 30.48 -3.60
CA GLU A 28 0.16 31.03 -3.28
C GLU A 28 -0.24 30.80 -1.82
N ASN A 29 0.06 29.62 -1.25
CA ASN A 29 -0.44 29.23 0.08
C ASN A 29 0.52 28.27 0.83
N PRO A 30 1.75 28.70 1.19
CA PRO A 30 2.75 27.83 1.80
C PRO A 30 2.33 27.26 3.16
N SER A 31 1.43 27.92 3.87
CA SER A 31 0.87 27.42 5.13
C SER A 31 0.11 26.10 4.97
N ASN A 32 -0.34 25.72 3.75
CA ASN A 32 -1.02 24.45 3.52
C ASN A 32 -0.15 23.22 3.88
N PHE A 33 1.18 23.32 3.85
CA PHE A 33 2.03 22.21 4.28
C PHE A 33 1.91 21.89 5.78
N THR A 34 1.44 22.83 6.62
CA THR A 34 1.23 22.59 8.06
C THR A 34 0.02 21.67 8.32
N LYS A 35 -0.87 21.52 7.34
CA LYS A 35 -2.00 20.59 7.39
C LYS A 35 -1.55 19.12 7.24
N VAL A 36 -0.32 18.88 6.81
CA VAL A 36 0.21 17.53 6.56
C VAL A 36 1.05 17.05 7.74
N THR A 37 0.61 15.96 8.38
CA THR A 37 1.45 15.23 9.34
C THR A 37 2.12 14.05 8.65
N VAL A 38 3.44 13.94 8.77
CA VAL A 38 4.21 12.82 8.19
C VAL A 38 4.58 11.84 9.29
N MET A 39 4.05 10.63 9.20
CA MET A 39 4.37 9.53 10.10
C MET A 39 5.42 8.60 9.48
N SER A 40 6.31 8.04 10.30
CA SER A 40 7.24 7.01 9.83
C SER A 40 6.49 5.71 9.62
N TYR A 41 6.86 4.97 8.57
CA TYR A 41 6.19 3.74 8.19
C TYR A 41 7.23 2.68 7.78
N GLU A 42 7.10 1.45 8.27
CA GLU A 42 7.94 0.29 7.94
C GLU A 42 7.10 -0.97 7.65
N PRO A 43 6.97 -1.38 6.37
CA PRO A 43 6.11 -2.49 5.96
C PRO A 43 6.42 -3.86 6.54
N SER A 44 7.64 -4.09 7.00
CA SER A 44 8.08 -5.38 7.57
C SER A 44 7.73 -5.53 9.05
N LYS A 45 7.25 -4.47 9.71
CA LYS A 45 6.96 -4.46 11.15
C LYS A 45 5.46 -4.60 11.42
N GLU A 46 5.16 -5.10 12.62
CA GLU A 46 3.81 -5.06 13.20
C GLU A 46 3.32 -3.63 13.33
N GLU A 47 2.00 -3.44 13.17
CA GLU A 47 1.35 -2.13 13.13
C GLU A 47 2.13 -1.12 12.27
N LEU A 48 2.75 -1.62 11.20
CA LEU A 48 3.47 -0.81 10.22
C LEU A 48 4.67 -0.06 10.82
N GLY A 49 5.16 -0.46 12.01
CA GLY A 49 6.20 0.25 12.74
C GLY A 49 5.81 1.66 13.18
N LEU A 50 4.50 1.97 13.23
CA LEU A 50 3.99 3.24 13.72
C LEU A 50 4.24 3.37 15.21
N LYS A 51 4.53 4.59 15.67
CA LYS A 51 4.70 4.85 17.10
C LYS A 51 3.34 4.77 17.80
N PRO A 52 3.28 4.39 19.09
CA PRO A 52 2.03 4.37 19.84
C PRO A 52 1.26 5.70 19.81
N LEU A 53 1.98 6.83 19.85
CA LEU A 53 1.37 8.16 19.74
C LEU A 53 0.75 8.43 18.36
N ASP A 54 1.40 7.96 17.28
CA ASP A 54 0.88 8.10 15.92
C ASP A 54 -0.39 7.24 15.75
N LEU A 55 -0.39 6.02 16.28
CA LEU A 55 -1.56 5.13 16.30
C LEU A 55 -2.73 5.75 17.08
N ALA A 56 -2.47 6.32 18.26
CA ALA A 56 -3.50 7.02 19.03
C ALA A 56 -4.08 8.21 18.26
N LYS A 57 -3.24 8.96 17.54
CA LYS A 57 -3.69 10.08 16.68
C LYS A 57 -4.53 9.58 15.51
N ILE A 58 -4.13 8.50 14.84
CA ILE A 58 -4.90 7.88 13.76
C ILE A 58 -6.28 7.46 14.29
N ARG A 59 -6.31 6.71 15.40
CA ARG A 59 -7.53 6.18 16.01
C ARG A 59 -8.51 7.28 16.46
N SER A 60 -8.02 8.44 16.87
CA SER A 60 -8.86 9.53 17.39
C SER A 60 -9.29 10.58 16.38
N SER A 61 -8.60 10.70 15.24
CA SER A 61 -8.73 11.89 14.36
C SER A 61 -8.96 11.56 12.88
N VAL A 62 -8.87 10.30 12.46
CA VAL A 62 -9.06 9.92 11.06
C VAL A 62 -10.50 9.50 10.81
N SER A 63 -11.10 9.95 9.70
CA SER A 63 -12.40 9.46 9.22
C SER A 63 -12.32 8.78 7.86
N ILE A 64 -11.35 9.13 7.03
CA ILE A 64 -11.17 8.57 5.69
C ILE A 64 -9.73 8.06 5.55
N VAL A 65 -9.59 6.83 5.07
CA VAL A 65 -8.30 6.22 4.76
C VAL A 65 -8.22 5.91 3.28
N ILE A 66 -7.20 6.46 2.61
CA ILE A 66 -6.90 6.18 1.21
C ILE A 66 -5.58 5.41 1.14
N HIS A 67 -5.66 4.11 0.91
CA HIS A 67 -4.51 3.23 0.73
C HIS A 67 -4.09 3.19 -0.74
N ALA A 68 -3.24 4.14 -1.12
CA ALA A 68 -2.61 4.23 -2.45
C ALA A 68 -1.10 3.93 -2.42
N GLY A 69 -0.56 3.45 -1.29
CA GLY A 69 0.87 3.25 -1.07
C GLY A 69 1.44 1.95 -1.63
N ILE A 70 0.67 1.20 -2.41
CA ILE A 70 1.00 -0.13 -2.89
C ILE A 70 2.06 -0.04 -4.00
N THR A 71 3.08 -0.90 -3.98
CA THR A 71 4.15 -0.87 -4.98
C THR A 71 3.69 -1.53 -6.28
N GLN A 72 4.02 -0.88 -7.40
CA GLN A 72 3.82 -1.39 -8.78
C GLN A 72 5.16 -1.60 -9.50
N ARG A 73 6.25 -1.70 -8.73
CA ARG A 73 7.59 -1.86 -9.29
C ARG A 73 7.75 -3.28 -9.84
N PRO A 74 8.07 -3.47 -11.13
CA PRO A 74 8.24 -4.81 -11.69
C PRO A 74 9.53 -5.50 -11.19
N ASP A 75 10.54 -4.71 -10.83
CA ASP A 75 11.88 -5.14 -10.39
C ASP A 75 11.98 -5.44 -8.88
N ILE A 76 10.88 -5.36 -8.14
CA ILE A 76 10.89 -5.62 -6.70
C ILE A 76 11.01 -7.12 -6.39
N SER A 77 11.76 -7.48 -5.35
CA SER A 77 11.77 -8.85 -4.85
C SER A 77 10.37 -9.29 -4.39
N LEU A 78 10.06 -10.58 -4.50
CA LEU A 78 8.77 -11.10 -4.03
C LEU A 78 8.59 -10.89 -2.52
N LYS A 79 9.66 -11.06 -1.74
CA LYS A 79 9.66 -10.79 -0.30
C LYS A 79 9.27 -9.35 0.01
N ASP A 80 9.90 -8.38 -0.66
CA ASP A 80 9.59 -6.96 -0.43
C ASP A 80 8.17 -6.61 -0.93
N ALA A 81 7.72 -7.20 -2.02
CA ALA A 81 6.34 -7.04 -2.52
C ALA A 81 5.32 -7.53 -1.48
N ILE A 82 5.57 -8.71 -0.88
CA ILE A 82 4.70 -9.27 0.16
C ILE A 82 4.61 -8.32 1.36
N PHE A 83 5.72 -7.78 1.85
CA PHE A 83 5.66 -6.80 2.95
C PHE A 83 4.95 -5.50 2.55
N THR A 84 5.34 -4.92 1.40
CA THR A 84 4.85 -3.60 0.96
C THR A 84 3.41 -3.58 0.50
N ASN A 85 2.86 -4.71 0.07
CA ASN A 85 1.50 -4.78 -0.45
C ASN A 85 0.61 -5.59 0.49
N ILE A 86 0.99 -6.82 0.84
CA ILE A 86 0.17 -7.75 1.62
C ILE A 86 0.20 -7.38 3.11
N ASN A 87 1.38 -7.36 3.75
CA ASN A 87 1.49 -7.05 5.18
C ASN A 87 0.95 -5.65 5.48
N THR A 88 1.22 -4.71 4.56
CA THR A 88 0.73 -3.33 4.64
C THR A 88 -0.78 -3.27 4.70
N THR A 89 -1.44 -3.94 3.75
CA THR A 89 -2.91 -3.93 3.64
C THR A 89 -3.54 -4.59 4.85
N GLN A 90 -3.03 -5.75 5.29
CA GLN A 90 -3.55 -6.46 6.46
C GLN A 90 -3.44 -5.61 7.75
N ASN A 91 -2.27 -5.00 8.00
CA ASN A 91 -2.09 -4.16 9.19
C ASN A 91 -2.92 -2.86 9.10
N LEU A 92 -3.07 -2.25 7.92
CA LEU A 92 -3.97 -1.11 7.76
C LEU A 92 -5.41 -1.49 8.10
N LEU A 93 -5.92 -2.62 7.60
CA LEU A 93 -7.27 -3.09 7.94
C LEU A 93 -7.42 -3.32 9.45
N HIS A 94 -6.40 -3.88 10.11
CA HIS A 94 -6.40 -4.03 11.57
C HIS A 94 -6.42 -2.69 12.32
N ILE A 95 -5.69 -1.68 11.85
CA ILE A 95 -5.65 -0.35 12.45
C ILE A 95 -7.00 0.37 12.25
N VAL A 96 -7.57 0.34 11.05
CA VAL A 96 -8.78 1.12 10.74
C VAL A 96 -10.04 0.56 11.40
N LYS A 97 -10.08 -0.73 11.73
CA LYS A 97 -11.12 -1.33 12.58
C LYS A 97 -11.22 -0.69 13.97
N GLN A 98 -10.16 -0.01 14.41
CA GLN A 98 -10.08 0.65 15.71
C GLN A 98 -10.36 2.16 15.62
N ILE A 99 -10.79 2.66 14.46
CA ILE A 99 -11.15 4.06 14.23
C ILE A 99 -12.67 4.19 14.38
N PRO A 100 -13.19 4.81 15.47
CA PRO A 100 -14.63 4.90 15.71
C PRO A 100 -15.36 5.84 14.73
N THR A 101 -14.63 6.76 14.10
CA THR A 101 -15.15 7.76 13.15
C THR A 101 -14.92 7.37 11.70
N LEU A 102 -14.61 6.11 11.40
CA LEU A 102 -14.29 5.68 10.04
C LEU A 102 -15.52 5.74 9.12
N GLU A 103 -15.45 6.58 8.11
CA GLU A 103 -16.48 6.77 7.08
C GLU A 103 -16.12 6.05 5.77
N ALA A 104 -14.82 5.89 5.47
CA ALA A 104 -14.38 5.19 4.26
C ALA A 104 -12.96 4.62 4.35
N PHE A 105 -12.78 3.41 3.81
CA PHE A 105 -11.48 2.83 3.48
C PHE A 105 -11.39 2.56 1.98
N VAL A 106 -10.59 3.36 1.27
CA VAL A 106 -10.41 3.26 -0.18
C VAL A 106 -9.08 2.60 -0.48
N GLN A 107 -9.11 1.42 -1.10
CA GLN A 107 -7.92 0.74 -1.61
C GLN A 107 -7.74 1.03 -3.10
N VAL A 108 -6.57 1.52 -3.48
CA VAL A 108 -6.19 1.68 -4.88
C VAL A 108 -5.40 0.47 -5.33
N SER A 109 -5.98 -0.29 -6.27
CA SER A 109 -5.38 -1.41 -6.97
C SER A 109 -5.17 -1.06 -8.44
N THR A 110 -4.79 -2.03 -9.26
CA THR A 110 -4.59 -1.87 -10.71
C THR A 110 -5.30 -2.95 -11.49
N VAL A 111 -5.81 -2.63 -12.67
CA VAL A 111 -6.35 -3.64 -13.60
C VAL A 111 -5.26 -4.64 -14.05
N LEU A 112 -3.98 -4.26 -13.95
CA LEU A 112 -2.86 -5.07 -14.42
C LEU A 112 -2.66 -6.36 -13.60
N CYS A 113 -3.14 -6.45 -12.37
CA CYS A 113 -3.00 -7.70 -11.60
C CYS A 113 -3.87 -8.85 -12.14
N HIS A 114 -4.86 -8.55 -13.00
CA HIS A 114 -5.75 -9.51 -13.65
C HIS A 114 -5.27 -9.87 -15.05
N HIS A 115 -3.99 -10.24 -15.19
CA HIS A 115 -3.30 -10.38 -16.48
C HIS A 115 -3.84 -11.47 -17.42
N GLU A 116 -4.53 -12.48 -16.87
CA GLU A 116 -5.15 -13.56 -17.65
C GLU A 116 -6.55 -13.19 -18.15
N GLU A 117 -7.16 -12.16 -17.55
CA GLU A 117 -8.53 -11.76 -17.83
C GLU A 117 -8.59 -10.88 -19.09
N LYS A 118 -9.28 -11.35 -20.12
CA LYS A 118 -9.54 -10.53 -21.33
C LYS A 118 -10.41 -9.32 -21.03
N MET A 119 -11.32 -9.46 -20.06
CA MET A 119 -12.20 -8.39 -19.60
C MET A 119 -12.28 -8.47 -18.08
N VAL A 120 -11.74 -7.46 -17.41
CA VAL A 120 -11.76 -7.36 -15.95
C VAL A 120 -13.11 -6.80 -15.52
N GLU A 121 -13.89 -7.62 -14.81
CA GLU A 121 -15.19 -7.25 -14.26
C GLU A 121 -15.04 -6.62 -12.86
N GLU A 122 -16.07 -5.90 -12.42
CA GLU A 122 -16.15 -5.31 -11.08
C GLU A 122 -16.52 -6.35 -10.01
N LYS A 123 -15.77 -7.46 -9.99
CA LYS A 123 -15.85 -8.52 -8.99
C LYS A 123 -14.50 -8.74 -8.36
N PHE A 124 -14.48 -9.41 -7.20
CA PHE A 124 -13.23 -9.91 -6.64
C PHE A 124 -12.82 -11.23 -7.30
N TYR A 125 -11.53 -11.40 -7.50
CA TYR A 125 -10.91 -12.61 -8.03
C TYR A 125 -10.15 -13.33 -6.93
N ASN A 126 -10.05 -14.66 -7.01
CA ASN A 126 -9.29 -15.42 -6.03
C ASN A 126 -7.80 -15.37 -6.39
N PRO A 127 -6.92 -15.07 -5.43
CA PRO A 127 -5.48 -15.17 -5.66
C PRO A 127 -5.06 -16.65 -5.70
N PRO A 128 -3.90 -16.98 -6.29
CA PRO A 128 -3.39 -18.35 -6.30
C PRO A 128 -3.06 -18.86 -4.89
N LEU A 129 -2.66 -17.96 -3.98
CA LEU A 129 -2.34 -18.27 -2.59
C LEU A 129 -2.95 -17.23 -1.64
N PRO A 130 -3.47 -17.65 -0.48
CA PRO A 130 -3.94 -16.72 0.55
C PRO A 130 -2.81 -15.87 1.13
N GLY A 131 -3.10 -14.61 1.45
CA GLY A 131 -2.11 -13.68 2.00
C GLY A 131 -1.44 -14.13 3.31
N HIS A 132 -2.17 -14.79 4.21
CA HIS A 132 -1.59 -15.29 5.46
C HIS A 132 -0.52 -16.37 5.25
N ILE A 133 -0.66 -17.20 4.21
CA ILE A 133 0.34 -18.22 3.84
C ILE A 133 1.61 -17.53 3.34
N LEU A 134 1.48 -16.56 2.44
CA LEU A 134 2.61 -15.79 1.93
C LEU A 134 3.36 -15.03 3.04
N LEU A 135 2.62 -14.47 3.99
CA LEU A 135 3.19 -13.80 5.15
C LEU A 135 3.95 -14.75 6.08
N SER A 136 3.40 -15.93 6.37
CA SER A 136 4.09 -16.96 7.15
C SER A 136 5.36 -17.42 6.44
N MET A 137 5.31 -17.71 5.14
CA MET A 137 6.50 -18.10 4.36
C MET A 137 7.62 -17.06 4.46
N VAL A 138 7.32 -15.78 4.35
CA VAL A 138 8.33 -14.71 4.43
C VAL A 138 8.88 -14.49 5.83
N LYS A 139 8.07 -14.75 6.87
CA LYS A 139 8.45 -14.59 8.29
C LYS A 139 9.24 -15.80 8.80
N ASP A 140 8.83 -17.00 8.42
CA ASP A 140 9.28 -18.25 9.05
C ASP A 140 10.42 -18.93 8.27
N LEU A 141 10.53 -18.69 6.95
CA LEU A 141 11.59 -19.27 6.14
C LEU A 141 12.84 -18.39 6.14
N PRO A 142 14.05 -19.00 6.23
CA PRO A 142 15.29 -18.29 5.94
C PRO A 142 15.27 -17.70 4.53
N ASN A 143 15.81 -16.49 4.35
CA ASN A 143 15.80 -15.77 3.06
C ASN A 143 16.27 -16.65 1.90
N TYR A 144 17.37 -17.40 2.07
CA TYR A 144 17.91 -18.24 1.00
C TYR A 144 16.98 -19.38 0.58
N VAL A 145 16.09 -19.85 1.48
CA VAL A 145 15.06 -20.85 1.16
C VAL A 145 13.91 -20.17 0.42
N PHE A 146 13.45 -19.03 0.93
CA PHE A 146 12.37 -18.27 0.32
C PHE A 146 12.70 -17.89 -1.14
N GLU A 147 13.91 -17.39 -1.41
CA GLU A 147 14.34 -17.02 -2.76
C GLU A 147 14.38 -18.22 -3.72
N LYS A 148 14.67 -19.43 -3.23
CA LYS A 148 14.63 -20.65 -4.07
C LYS A 148 13.21 -21.07 -4.44
N ILE A 149 12.23 -20.82 -3.57
CA ILE A 149 10.83 -21.17 -3.82
C ILE A 149 10.02 -20.04 -4.45
N ALA A 150 10.53 -18.80 -4.42
CA ALA A 150 9.86 -17.61 -4.95
C ALA A 150 9.37 -17.75 -6.40
N PRO A 151 10.12 -18.38 -7.34
CA PRO A 151 9.62 -18.61 -8.70
C PRO A 151 8.35 -19.47 -8.75
N PHE A 152 8.22 -20.46 -7.87
CA PHE A 152 7.04 -21.32 -7.80
C PHE A 152 5.85 -20.60 -7.16
N ILE A 153 6.11 -19.71 -6.18
CA ILE A 153 5.08 -18.87 -5.56
C ILE A 153 4.55 -17.83 -6.55
N LEU A 154 5.42 -17.30 -7.41
CA LEU A 154 5.03 -16.33 -8.42
C LEU A 154 4.06 -16.93 -9.45
N CYS A 155 4.12 -18.26 -9.65
CA CYS A 155 3.33 -18.97 -10.64
C CYS A 155 3.47 -18.29 -12.02
N ASP A 156 2.36 -17.99 -12.68
CA ASP A 156 2.33 -17.37 -14.00
C ASP A 156 2.30 -15.83 -13.95
N TYR A 157 2.34 -15.22 -12.75
CA TYR A 157 2.28 -13.76 -12.64
C TYR A 157 3.54 -13.09 -13.21
N PRO A 158 3.41 -12.12 -14.12
CA PRO A 158 4.58 -11.50 -14.77
C PRO A 158 5.51 -10.76 -13.81
N THR A 159 4.97 -10.24 -12.70
CA THR A 159 5.77 -9.54 -11.69
C THR A 159 5.28 -9.82 -10.28
N PRO A 160 6.17 -9.77 -9.27
CA PRO A 160 5.74 -9.90 -7.88
C PRO A 160 4.74 -8.83 -7.43
N SER A 161 4.83 -7.63 -8.00
CA SER A 161 3.89 -6.55 -7.71
C SER A 161 2.46 -6.90 -8.16
N MET A 162 2.29 -7.57 -9.31
CA MET A 162 0.98 -7.99 -9.81
C MET A 162 0.37 -9.08 -8.92
N LEU A 163 1.16 -10.11 -8.57
CA LEU A 163 0.72 -11.17 -7.65
C LEU A 163 0.28 -10.59 -6.30
N THR A 164 1.08 -9.69 -5.74
CA THR A 164 0.79 -9.18 -4.40
C THR A 164 -0.38 -8.20 -4.39
N GLN A 165 -0.67 -7.50 -5.50
CA GLN A 165 -1.86 -6.67 -5.66
C GLN A 165 -3.15 -7.49 -5.63
N ILE A 166 -3.23 -8.59 -6.38
CA ILE A 166 -4.43 -9.45 -6.35
C ILE A 166 -4.66 -10.05 -4.95
N VAL A 167 -3.57 -10.42 -4.24
CA VAL A 167 -3.66 -10.89 -2.87
C VAL A 167 -4.14 -9.78 -1.92
N SER A 168 -3.69 -8.54 -2.12
CA SER A 168 -4.18 -7.38 -1.36
C SER A 168 -5.67 -7.11 -1.60
N GLU A 169 -6.19 -7.32 -2.81
CA GLU A 169 -7.64 -7.24 -3.08
C GLU A 169 -8.42 -8.33 -2.32
N ASP A 170 -7.88 -9.55 -2.26
CA ASP A 170 -8.51 -10.65 -1.51
C ASP A 170 -8.51 -10.40 0.00
N ILE A 171 -7.44 -9.82 0.54
CA ILE A 171 -7.38 -9.39 1.95
C ILE A 171 -8.48 -8.37 2.23
N LEU A 172 -8.64 -7.35 1.37
CA LEU A 172 -9.73 -6.37 1.50
C LEU A 172 -11.10 -7.05 1.50
N ARG A 173 -11.34 -7.98 0.57
CA ARG A 173 -12.60 -8.73 0.46
C ARG A 173 -12.94 -9.52 1.72
N ARG A 174 -11.94 -10.16 2.34
CA ARG A 174 -12.13 -11.06 3.48
C ARG A 174 -12.18 -10.30 4.79
N GLU A 175 -11.24 -9.40 5.01
CA GLU A 175 -11.03 -8.74 6.29
C GLU A 175 -11.75 -7.39 6.39
N GLY A 176 -12.15 -6.78 5.27
CA GLY A 176 -12.84 -5.49 5.20
C GLY A 176 -14.36 -5.57 5.20
N ARG A 177 -14.97 -6.74 5.43
CA ARG A 177 -16.44 -6.95 5.33
C ARG A 177 -17.29 -6.05 6.23
N GLU A 178 -16.76 -5.67 7.38
CA GLU A 178 -17.44 -4.84 8.38
C GLU A 178 -17.06 -3.36 8.27
N LEU A 179 -16.27 -2.99 7.26
CA LEU A 179 -15.77 -1.64 7.05
C LEU A 179 -16.44 -1.01 5.82
N PRO A 180 -16.58 0.33 5.78
CA PRO A 180 -17.03 1.04 4.60
C PRO A 180 -15.93 1.04 3.52
N VAL A 181 -15.78 -0.06 2.80
CA VAL A 181 -14.68 -0.28 1.84
C VAL A 181 -15.05 0.12 0.41
N ALA A 182 -14.07 0.67 -0.30
CA ALA A 182 -14.10 0.82 -1.75
C ALA A 182 -12.80 0.29 -2.37
N LEU A 183 -12.91 -0.45 -3.47
CA LEU A 183 -11.77 -0.88 -4.28
C LEU A 183 -11.79 -0.11 -5.59
N ILE A 184 -10.72 0.63 -5.88
CA ILE A 184 -10.55 1.36 -7.14
C ILE A 184 -9.42 0.69 -7.92
N ARG A 185 -9.73 0.13 -9.09
CA ARG A 185 -8.71 -0.40 -10.01
C ARG A 185 -8.37 0.63 -11.06
N VAL A 186 -7.15 1.16 -11.01
CA VAL A 186 -6.69 2.11 -12.02
C VAL A 186 -6.00 1.39 -13.19
N PRO A 187 -6.08 1.92 -14.42
CA PRO A 187 -5.27 1.46 -15.55
C PRO A 187 -3.83 2.01 -15.43
N PHE A 188 -3.17 2.23 -16.55
CA PHE A 188 -1.88 2.92 -16.57
C PHE A 188 -2.04 4.39 -16.17
N LEU A 189 -1.17 4.84 -15.25
CA LEU A 189 -1.04 6.25 -14.90
C LEU A 189 -0.05 6.91 -15.84
N ILE A 190 -0.45 8.03 -16.45
CA ILE A 190 0.39 8.86 -17.31
C ILE A 190 0.62 10.23 -16.66
N ALA A 191 1.59 10.99 -17.19
CA ALA A 191 1.87 12.34 -16.71
C ALA A 191 0.68 13.29 -16.95
N SER A 192 0.55 14.29 -16.07
CA SER A 192 -0.42 15.36 -16.29
C SER A 192 -0.03 16.20 -17.50
N TYR A 193 -1.02 16.56 -18.33
CA TYR A 193 -0.79 17.26 -19.60
C TYR A 193 -0.44 18.75 -19.43
N LYS A 194 -1.02 19.43 -18.43
CA LYS A 194 -0.83 20.88 -18.20
C LYS A 194 -0.56 21.25 -16.75
N ASN A 195 -1.40 20.82 -15.83
CA ASN A 195 -1.24 21.05 -14.40
C ASN A 195 -1.55 19.76 -13.62
N PRO A 196 -0.91 19.51 -12.47
CA PRO A 196 -1.45 18.58 -11.47
C PRO A 196 -2.76 19.10 -10.86
#